data_AF-A0A7R9XNC7-F1
#
_entry.id   AF-A0A7R9XNC7-F1
#
_cell.length_a   1.000
_cell.length_b   1.000
_cell.length_c   1.000
_cell.angle_alpha   90.00
_cell.angle_beta   90.00
_cell.angle_gamma   90.00
#
_symmetry.space_group_name_H-M   'P 1'
#
loop_
_entity.id
_entity.type
_entity.pdbx_description
1 polymer ?
#
loop_
_entity_poly.entity_id
_entity_poly.type
_entity_poly.pdbx_seq_one_letter_code
_entity_poly.pdbx_strand_id
1 'polypeptide(L)'
;LKEGSQVVLCGLNGPIVTNIRALLTPHPMKEMRVKGSYLHHKTIKAAMGVKITGENLETAIAGTPLFVVDHPEDSVEELGDAVMEDMTSILSKVDRSGEG
;
A
#
# COMPACT_ATOMS: atom_id res chain seq x y z
N LEU A 1 -6.06 -10.87 -0.20
CA LEU A 1 -6.50 -9.46 -0.17
C LEU A 1 -7.93 -9.36 -0.66
N LYS A 2 -8.82 -8.63 0.03
CA LYS A 2 -10.25 -8.51 -0.32
C LYS A 2 -10.63 -7.05 -0.52
N GLU A 3 -11.59 -6.80 -1.40
CA GLU A 3 -12.25 -5.49 -1.48
C GLU A 3 -12.95 -5.18 -0.15
N GLY A 4 -12.84 -3.95 0.33
CA GLY A 4 -13.37 -3.52 1.64
C GLY A 4 -12.43 -3.74 2.83
N SER A 5 -11.36 -4.53 2.68
CA SER A 5 -10.37 -4.73 3.75
C SER A 5 -9.78 -3.39 4.21
N GLN A 6 -9.62 -3.23 5.53
CA GLN A 6 -8.86 -2.13 6.10
C GLN A 6 -7.37 -2.44 6.00
N VAL A 7 -6.59 -1.46 5.60
CA VAL A 7 -5.14 -1.58 5.40
C VAL A 7 -4.40 -0.44 6.08
N VAL A 8 -3.19 -0.74 6.52
CA VAL A 8 -2.25 0.21 7.10
C VAL A 8 -0.99 0.24 6.24
N LEU A 9 -0.57 1.44 5.86
CA LEU A 9 0.62 1.67 5.03
C LEU A 9 1.31 2.98 5.41
N CYS A 10 2.52 3.20 4.90
CA CYS A 10 3.32 4.35 5.29
C CYS A 10 2.94 5.58 4.47
N GLY A 11 2.70 6.71 5.15
CA GLY A 11 2.56 8.01 4.53
C GLY A 11 3.69 8.97 4.91
N LEU A 12 3.88 10.03 4.13
CA LEU A 12 4.84 11.09 4.42
C LEU A 12 4.59 11.81 5.76
N ASN A 13 3.32 11.87 6.19
CA ASN A 13 2.89 12.57 7.40
C ASN A 13 2.50 11.60 8.54
N GLY A 14 2.94 10.34 8.48
CA GLY A 14 2.57 9.28 9.42
C GLY A 14 1.86 8.10 8.76
N PRO A 15 1.48 7.07 9.53
CA PRO A 15 0.80 5.89 9.00
C PRO A 15 -0.59 6.26 8.45
N ILE A 16 -0.92 5.70 7.29
CA ILE A 16 -2.21 5.86 6.62
C ILE A 16 -3.04 4.62 6.88
N VAL A 17 -4.20 4.80 7.49
CA VAL A 17 -5.22 3.77 7.68
C VAL A 17 -6.36 4.05 6.73
N THR A 18 -6.67 3.10 5.84
CA THR A 18 -7.70 3.29 4.81
C THR A 18 -8.37 1.98 4.43
N ASN A 19 -9.50 2.04 3.73
CA ASN A 19 -10.21 0.87 3.23
C ASN A 19 -10.01 0.72 1.71
N ILE A 20 -9.83 -0.53 1.28
CA ILE A 20 -9.71 -0.85 -0.15
C ILE A 20 -11.06 -0.66 -0.83
N ARG A 21 -11.16 0.32 -1.73
CA ARG A 21 -12.34 0.56 -2.56
C ARG A 21 -12.42 -0.41 -3.75
N ALA A 22 -11.29 -0.74 -4.37
CA ALA A 22 -11.25 -1.71 -5.47
C ALA A 22 -9.86 -2.35 -5.62
N LEU A 23 -9.87 -3.59 -6.11
CA LEU A 23 -8.69 -4.34 -6.53
C LEU A 23 -8.70 -4.49 -8.05
N LEU A 24 -7.63 -4.04 -8.70
CA LEU A 24 -7.55 -3.93 -10.15
C LEU A 24 -6.34 -4.69 -10.69
N THR A 25 -6.53 -5.49 -11.73
CA THR A 25 -5.43 -6.07 -12.51
C THR A 25 -5.50 -5.55 -13.95
N PRO A 26 -4.37 -5.47 -14.67
CA PRO A 26 -4.43 -5.23 -16.10
C PRO A 26 -5.15 -6.38 -16.81
N HIS A 27 -5.66 -6.11 -18.02
CA HIS A 27 -6.21 -7.14 -18.87
C HIS A 27 -5.14 -8.19 -19.24
N PRO A 28 -5.50 -9.47 -19.44
CA PRO A 28 -4.54 -10.49 -19.87
C PRO A 28 -3.70 -10.02 -21.07
N MET A 29 -2.41 -10.35 -21.03
CA MET A 29 -1.42 -9.96 -22.04
C MET A 29 -1.12 -8.45 -22.15
N LYS A 30 -1.58 -7.62 -21.20
CA LYS A 30 -1.17 -6.23 -21.05
C LYS A 30 -0.45 -6.01 -19.72
N GLU A 31 0.61 -5.22 -19.76
CA GLU A 31 1.33 -4.82 -18.56
C GLU A 31 0.62 -3.64 -17.87
N MET A 32 0.76 -3.52 -16.54
CA MET A 32 0.13 -2.45 -15.76
C MET A 32 0.58 -1.03 -16.17
N ARG A 33 1.79 -0.89 -16.73
CA ARG A 33 2.33 0.40 -17.21
C ARG A 33 1.64 0.89 -18.48
N VAL A 34 1.02 -0.01 -19.26
CA VAL A 34 0.35 0.31 -20.51
C VAL A 34 -1.07 0.80 -20.21
N LYS A 35 -1.44 1.98 -20.74
CA LYS A 35 -2.82 2.47 -20.63
C LYS A 35 -3.78 1.44 -21.22
N GLY A 36 -4.73 1.00 -20.40
CA GLY A 36 -5.71 -0.01 -20.78
C GLY A 36 -6.83 -0.13 -19.75
N SER A 37 -7.81 -0.96 -20.09
CA SER A 37 -8.90 -1.33 -19.18
C SER A 37 -8.37 -2.21 -18.05
N TYR A 38 -8.82 -1.92 -16.83
CA TYR A 38 -8.56 -2.74 -15.66
C TYR A 38 -9.72 -3.72 -15.41
N LEU A 39 -9.39 -4.88 -14.85
CA LEU A 39 -10.36 -5.86 -14.38
C LEU A 39 -10.54 -5.70 -12.86
N HIS A 40 -11.79 -5.61 -12.42
CA HIS A 40 -12.13 -5.52 -11.00
C HIS A 40 -12.22 -6.91 -10.38
N HIS A 41 -11.68 -7.06 -9.17
CA HIS A 41 -11.69 -8.31 -8.41
C HIS A 41 -12.24 -8.09 -7.01
N LYS A 42 -13.06 -9.04 -6.54
CA LYS A 42 -13.53 -9.06 -5.13
C LYS A 42 -12.46 -9.58 -4.17
N THR A 43 -11.61 -10.47 -4.64
CA THR A 43 -10.52 -11.06 -3.86
C THR A 43 -9.35 -11.38 -4.78
N ILE A 44 -8.13 -11.14 -4.30
CA ILE A 44 -6.88 -11.49 -4.96
C ILE A 44 -6.08 -12.41 -4.04
N LYS A 45 -5.51 -13.47 -4.61
CA LYS A 45 -4.59 -14.40 -3.94
C LYS A 45 -3.15 -14.11 -4.38
N ALA A 46 -2.19 -14.21 -3.45
CA ALA A 46 -0.78 -14.05 -3.73
C ALA A 46 -0.22 -15.25 -4.55
N ALA A 47 0.83 -15.07 -5.36
CA ALA A 47 1.56 -13.83 -5.66
C ALA A 47 1.08 -13.19 -6.98
N MET A 48 0.69 -11.91 -6.94
CA MET A 48 0.25 -11.14 -8.11
C MET A 48 0.42 -9.63 -7.85
N GLY A 49 0.80 -8.88 -8.89
CA GLY A 49 0.77 -7.42 -8.84
C GLY A 49 -0.66 -6.90 -8.99
N VAL A 50 -1.12 -6.09 -8.04
CA VAL A 50 -2.47 -5.53 -8.01
C VAL A 50 -2.41 -4.02 -7.85
N LYS A 51 -3.27 -3.30 -8.58
CA LYS A 51 -3.53 -1.88 -8.36
C LYS A 51 -4.66 -1.74 -7.35
N ILE A 52 -4.37 -1.11 -6.23
CA ILE A 52 -5.33 -0.85 -5.15
C ILE A 52 -5.81 0.58 -5.28
N THR A 53 -7.12 0.80 -5.11
CA THR A 53 -7.69 2.14 -4.99
C THR A 53 -8.31 2.30 -3.61
N GLY A 54 -8.09 3.45 -2.98
CA GLY A 54 -8.57 3.80 -1.65
C GLY A 54 -8.60 5.31 -1.47
N GLU A 55 -8.97 5.76 -0.27
CA GLU A 55 -8.91 7.17 0.11
C GLU A 55 -7.57 7.50 0.76
N ASN A 56 -7.14 8.76 0.67
CA ASN A 56 -6.00 9.31 1.39
C ASN A 56 -4.66 8.60 1.08
N LEU A 57 -4.47 8.17 -0.17
CA LEU A 57 -3.25 7.48 -0.63
C LEU A 57 -2.25 8.42 -1.34
N GLU A 58 -2.50 9.73 -1.36
CA GLU A 58 -1.69 10.73 -2.07
C GLU A 58 -0.29 10.88 -1.48
N THR A 59 -0.17 10.68 -0.17
CA THR A 59 1.09 10.78 0.58
C THR A 59 1.75 9.43 0.82
N ALA A 60 1.24 8.35 0.22
CA ALA A 60 1.76 7.00 0.39
C ALA A 60 3.19 6.87 -0.15
N ILE A 61 4.08 6.23 0.62
CA ILE A 61 5.48 6.06 0.25
C ILE A 61 5.68 4.74 -0.49
N ALA A 62 6.20 4.81 -1.72
CA ALA A 62 6.52 3.62 -2.49
C ALA A 62 7.63 2.78 -1.83
N GLY A 63 7.52 1.46 -1.93
CA GLY A 63 8.50 0.51 -1.38
C GLY A 63 8.30 0.18 0.10
N THR A 64 7.31 0.78 0.76
CA THR A 64 6.94 0.45 2.14
C THR A 64 5.98 -0.75 2.20
N PRO A 65 5.96 -1.50 3.31
CA PRO A 65 5.02 -2.60 3.47
C PRO A 65 3.58 -2.09 3.58
N LEU A 66 2.64 -2.95 3.20
CA LEU A 66 1.21 -2.76 3.40
C LEU A 66 0.70 -3.93 4.23
N PHE A 67 0.10 -3.61 5.37
CA PHE A 67 -0.55 -4.60 6.24
C PHE A 67 -2.06 -4.54 6.08
N VAL A 68 -2.70 -5.69 6.26
CA VAL A 68 -4.16 -5.82 6.25
C VAL A 68 -4.57 -6.04 7.71
N VAL A 69 -5.57 -5.29 8.16
CA VAL A 69 -6.19 -5.50 9.47
C VAL A 69 -7.28 -6.54 9.26
N ASP A 70 -7.05 -7.78 9.66
CA ASP A 70 -7.99 -8.89 9.45
C ASP A 70 -8.44 -9.60 10.73
N HIS A 71 -7.71 -9.43 11.83
CA HIS A 71 -8.05 -9.98 13.13
C HIS A 71 -8.54 -8.90 14.12
N PRO A 72 -9.49 -9.21 15.01
CA PRO A 72 -9.94 -8.27 16.05
C PRO A 72 -8.85 -7.90 17.05
N GLU A 73 -7.87 -8.79 17.24
CA GLU A 73 -6.67 -8.53 18.05
C GLU A 73 -5.64 -7.62 17.36
N ASP A 74 -5.77 -7.34 16.06
CA ASP A 74 -4.83 -6.47 15.37
C ASP A 74 -5.01 -5.03 15.84
N SER A 75 -3.99 -4.51 16.52
CA SER A 75 -3.94 -3.09 16.86
C SER A 75 -3.47 -2.30 15.65
N VAL A 76 -4.34 -1.41 15.16
CA VAL A 76 -4.00 -0.45 14.08
C VAL A 76 -2.79 0.41 14.47
N GLU A 77 -2.64 0.71 15.76
CA GLU A 77 -1.52 1.48 16.30
C GLU A 77 -0.20 0.71 16.19
N GLU A 78 -0.19 -0.57 16.59
CA GLU A 78 0.99 -1.44 16.49
C GLU A 78 1.41 -1.65 15.02
N LEU A 79 0.43 -1.87 14.13
CA LEU A 79 0.69 -1.97 12.69
C LEU A 79 1.21 -0.64 12.11
N GLY A 80 0.71 0.49 12.61
CA GLY A 80 1.20 1.82 12.24
C GLY A 80 2.66 2.02 12.62
N ASP A 81 3.02 1.67 13.85
CA ASP A 81 4.39 1.76 14.35
C ASP A 81 5.34 0.85 13.58
N ALA A 82 4.93 -0.40 13.31
CA ALA A 82 5.71 -1.35 12.52
C ALA A 82 6.04 -0.83 11.11
N VAL A 83 5.08 -0.17 10.45
CA VAL A 83 5.29 0.43 9.12
C VAL A 83 6.24 1.64 9.17
N MET A 84 6.22 2.40 10.26
CA MET A 84 7.05 3.60 10.43
C MET A 84 8.49 3.27 10.82
N GLU A 85 8.73 2.14 11.48
CA GLU A 85 10.09 1.65 11.78
C GLU A 85 10.90 1.45 10.49
N ASP A 86 10.31 0.77 9.50
CA ASP A 86 10.93 0.54 8.20
C ASP A 86 11.23 1.86 7.46
N MET A 87 10.32 2.83 7.56
CA MET A 87 10.48 4.14 6.92
C MET A 87 11.64 4.94 7.53
N THR A 88 11.80 4.90 8.85
CA THR A 88 12.91 5.58 9.54
C THR A 88 14.26 5.06 9.06
N SER A 89 14.37 3.74 8.88
CA SER A 89 15.57 3.10 8.32
C SER A 89 15.86 3.58 6.89
N ILE A 90 14.85 3.68 6.02
CA ILE A 90 15.00 4.15 4.64
C ILE A 90 15.41 5.63 4.60
N LEU A 91 14.71 6.50 5.33
CA LEU A 91 15.00 7.93 5.33
C LEU A 91 16.38 8.28 5.88
N SER A 92 16.87 7.51 6.86
CA SER A 92 18.21 7.73 7.44
C SER A 92 19.34 7.56 6.41
N LYS A 93 19.08 6.82 5.33
CA LYS A 93 20.03 6.57 4.24
C LYS A 93 19.91 7.56 3.09
N VAL A 94 18.90 8.43 3.13
CA VAL A 94 18.71 9.47 2.11
C VAL A 94 19.38 10.74 2.60
N ASP A 95 20.52 11.07 2.00
CA ASP A 95 21.17 12.35 2.27
C ASP A 95 20.31 13.50 1.73
N ARG A 96 19.88 14.39 2.62
CA ARG A 96 19.05 15.56 2.29
C ARG A 96 19.90 16.80 2.01
N SER A 97 21.23 16.70 2.14
CA SER A 97 22.15 17.83 2.02
C SER A 97 22.43 18.29 0.59
N GLY A 98 21.98 17.55 -0.42
CA GLY A 98 22.02 18.01 -1.82
C GLY A 98 23.43 18.08 -2.43
N GLU A 99 24.45 17.53 -1.77
CA GLU A 99 25.73 17.23 -2.40
C GLU A 99 25.69 15.76 -2.86
N GLY A 100 25.53 15.57 -4.17
CA GLY A 100 25.60 14.27 -4.82
C GLY A 100 27.03 13.84 -5.11
#